data_AF-A0A1J4XX56-F1
#
_entry.id   AF-A0A1J4XX56-F1
#
_cell.length_a   1.000
_cell.length_b   1.000
_cell.length_c   1.000
_cell.angle_alpha   90.00
_cell.angle_beta   90.00
_cell.angle_gamma   90.00
#
_symmetry.space_group_name_H-M   'P 1'
#
loop_
_entity.id
_entity.type
_entity.pdbx_description
1 polymer ?
#
loop_
_entity_poly.entity_id
_entity_poly.type
_entity_poly.pdbx_seq_one_letter_code
_entity_poly.pdbx_strand_id
1 'polypeptide(L)'
;MRTMINRCLNISLGFAVLLSVAFGQLQLTSDGAVNPHHDGDCTICHPKNQEPTLANYQTGSCSKCHSAAAVDAQIHPVFHIDLKTEGITIPTAFPQPTGDSLRCVTCHIMPVKYNRANASFLRGGPFKEEIDFCYQCHERDNYQKMNPHLSMINADGHIDKTICQVCHLDPPNPETPAIVAREMSLGMETTCNKCHALHNHEKNHWGIDISKAKEGIYTQFRKSESDNKLSLPLGPDHQIQCNTCHYVHGKLGIDDVAFGGPGDNPHFLRMPPAKLCYMCHNK
;
A
#
# COMPACT_ATOMS: atom_id res chain seq x y z
N MET A 1 7.11 -30.21 -72.36
CA MET A 1 6.28 -29.10 -72.88
C MET A 1 5.08 -28.96 -71.96
N ARG A 2 4.85 -27.77 -71.40
CA ARG A 2 3.73 -27.34 -70.51
C ARG A 2 3.76 -27.88 -69.06
N THR A 3 4.23 -27.11 -68.07
CA THR A 3 3.56 -26.01 -67.30
C THR A 3 2.20 -26.36 -66.73
N MET A 4 2.14 -26.49 -65.40
CA MET A 4 1.20 -25.93 -64.41
C MET A 4 1.58 -26.60 -63.07
N ILE A 5 1.70 -25.89 -61.94
CA ILE A 5 0.58 -25.56 -61.08
C ILE A 5 0.97 -24.43 -60.11
N ASN A 6 0.03 -23.51 -60.02
CA ASN A 6 -0.20 -22.39 -59.11
C ASN A 6 -0.04 -22.63 -57.59
N ARG A 7 0.03 -21.48 -56.89
CA ARG A 7 -0.42 -21.16 -55.50
C ARG A 7 0.59 -21.37 -54.35
N CYS A 8 0.95 -20.30 -53.64
CA CYS A 8 0.16 -19.73 -52.55
C CYS A 8 0.87 -18.53 -51.87
N LEU A 9 0.12 -17.43 -51.76
CA LEU A 9 0.06 -16.46 -50.65
C LEU A 9 1.35 -15.99 -49.95
N ASN A 10 1.81 -14.80 -50.34
CA ASN A 10 2.50 -13.87 -49.44
C ASN A 10 1.48 -13.22 -48.48
N ILE A 11 1.46 -13.65 -47.21
CA ILE A 11 0.94 -12.85 -46.10
C ILE A 11 2.11 -12.58 -45.17
N SER A 12 2.68 -11.39 -45.27
CA SER A 12 3.62 -10.85 -44.29
C SER A 12 3.05 -9.52 -43.80
N LEU A 13 1.96 -9.58 -43.04
CA LEU A 13 1.52 -8.46 -42.21
C LEU A 13 2.13 -8.67 -40.83
N GLY A 14 3.32 -8.12 -40.63
CA GLY A 14 3.99 -8.08 -39.33
C GLY A 14 3.18 -7.22 -38.37
N PHE A 15 2.36 -7.87 -37.54
CA PHE A 15 1.76 -7.25 -36.38
C PHE A 15 2.80 -7.25 -35.25
N ALA A 16 3.64 -6.22 -35.23
CA ALA A 16 4.43 -5.91 -34.04
C ALA A 16 3.50 -5.30 -33.00
N VAL A 17 2.83 -6.15 -32.21
CA VAL A 17 2.19 -5.70 -30.97
C VAL A 17 3.32 -5.43 -29.97
N LEU A 18 3.80 -4.20 -29.95
CA LEU A 18 4.54 -3.65 -28.82
C LEU A 18 3.55 -3.50 -27.65
N LEU A 19 3.33 -4.59 -26.94
CA LEU A 19 2.73 -4.55 -25.59
C LEU A 19 3.80 -3.96 -24.67
N SER A 20 3.79 -2.64 -24.56
CA SER A 20 4.45 -1.92 -23.48
C SER A 20 3.79 -2.34 -22.17
N VAL A 21 4.43 -3.29 -21.49
CA VAL A 21 4.13 -3.61 -20.08
C VAL A 21 4.67 -2.44 -19.27
N ALA A 22 3.82 -1.44 -19.03
CA ALA A 22 4.10 -0.40 -18.06
C ALA A 22 4.11 -1.05 -16.68
N PHE A 23 5.29 -1.16 -16.09
CA PHE A 23 5.47 -1.63 -14.72
C PHE A 23 4.67 -0.73 -13.78
N GLY A 24 3.77 -1.34 -13.01
CA GLY A 24 2.93 -0.68 -12.02
C GLY A 24 3.78 -0.09 -10.89
N GLN A 25 4.29 1.12 -11.09
CA GLN A 25 4.23 2.08 -10.01
C GLN A 25 2.75 2.31 -9.76
N LEU A 26 2.29 2.10 -8.53
CA LEU A 26 0.96 2.52 -8.13
C LEU A 26 0.78 3.95 -8.63
N GLN A 27 -0.14 4.14 -9.57
CA GLN A 27 -0.45 5.45 -10.11
C GLN A 27 -1.10 6.22 -8.97
N LEU A 28 -0.25 6.87 -8.16
CA LEU A 28 -0.65 7.88 -7.18
C LEU A 28 -1.30 9.07 -7.88
N THR A 29 -1.14 9.14 -9.20
CA THR A 29 -1.79 10.04 -10.13
C THR A 29 -2.77 9.27 -11.03
N SER A 30 -4.00 9.72 -11.17
CA SER A 30 -4.93 9.22 -12.19
C SER A 30 -4.37 9.42 -13.61
N ASP A 31 -4.77 8.57 -14.56
CA ASP A 31 -4.40 8.71 -15.97
C ASP A 31 -4.83 10.09 -16.50
N GLY A 32 -3.89 10.81 -17.13
CA GLY A 32 -4.12 12.16 -17.67
C GLY A 32 -4.18 13.28 -16.61
N ALA A 33 -3.84 12.99 -15.34
CA ALA A 33 -3.78 14.00 -14.29
C ALA A 33 -2.74 15.08 -14.60
N VAL A 34 -3.18 16.34 -14.62
CA VAL A 34 -2.31 17.52 -14.60
C VAL A 34 -2.00 17.85 -13.15
N ASN A 35 -0.73 18.06 -12.79
CA ASN A 35 -0.32 18.34 -11.42
C ASN A 35 -0.65 19.80 -11.04
N PRO A 36 -1.68 20.05 -10.20
CA PRO A 36 -2.09 21.41 -9.87
C PRO A 36 -1.12 22.09 -8.88
N HIS A 37 -0.17 21.36 -8.29
CA HIS A 37 0.66 21.84 -7.18
C HIS A 37 1.82 22.74 -7.64
N HIS A 38 2.05 22.87 -8.95
CA HIS A 38 3.19 23.60 -9.52
C HIS A 38 2.79 24.62 -10.60
N ASP A 39 1.72 24.36 -11.35
CA ASP A 39 1.38 25.16 -12.54
C ASP A 39 0.43 26.33 -12.27
N GLY A 40 -0.04 26.49 -11.03
CA GLY A 40 -0.88 27.63 -10.63
C GLY A 40 -2.29 27.63 -11.21
N ASP A 41 -2.74 26.54 -11.84
CA ASP A 41 -4.13 26.39 -12.29
C ASP A 41 -5.05 26.11 -11.09
N CYS A 42 -5.46 27.19 -10.43
CA CYS A 42 -6.41 27.14 -9.32
C CYS A 42 -7.77 26.57 -9.73
N THR A 43 -8.12 26.51 -11.02
CA THR A 43 -9.46 26.07 -11.47
C THR A 43 -9.70 24.58 -11.31
N ILE A 44 -8.63 23.81 -11.09
CA ILE A 44 -8.69 22.37 -10.77
C ILE A 44 -9.37 22.14 -9.41
N CYS A 45 -9.09 23.03 -8.45
CA CYS A 45 -9.56 22.95 -7.06
C CYS A 45 -10.66 23.98 -6.73
N HIS A 46 -10.71 25.11 -7.43
CA HIS A 46 -11.63 26.23 -7.16
C HIS A 46 -12.49 26.55 -8.39
N PRO A 47 -13.71 27.08 -8.20
CA PRO A 47 -14.51 27.59 -9.31
C PRO A 47 -13.79 28.70 -10.08
N LYS A 48 -13.83 28.64 -11.43
CA LYS A 48 -13.13 29.59 -12.33
C LYS A 48 -13.48 31.07 -12.11
N ASN A 49 -14.67 31.36 -11.59
CA ASN A 49 -15.21 32.72 -11.46
C ASN A 49 -15.26 33.19 -10.00
N GLN A 50 -14.44 32.62 -9.12
CA GLN A 50 -14.39 32.99 -7.71
C GLN A 50 -12.95 33.04 -7.21
N GLU A 51 -12.69 33.91 -6.24
CA GLU A 51 -11.40 33.99 -5.56
C GLU A 51 -11.06 32.66 -4.89
N PRO A 52 -9.88 32.05 -5.13
CA PRO A 52 -9.54 30.76 -4.57
C PRO A 52 -9.35 30.86 -3.06
N THR A 53 -10.37 30.43 -2.32
CA THR A 53 -10.39 30.43 -0.85
C THR A 53 -10.73 29.04 -0.35
N LEU A 54 -10.44 28.75 0.91
CA LEU A 54 -10.87 27.48 1.52
C LEU A 54 -12.40 27.31 1.46
N ALA A 55 -13.16 28.40 1.53
CA ALA A 55 -14.62 28.38 1.53
C ALA A 55 -15.22 27.92 0.19
N ASN A 56 -14.50 28.10 -0.92
CA ASN A 56 -14.96 27.66 -2.24
C ASN A 56 -14.09 26.54 -2.83
N TYR A 57 -13.31 25.87 -1.99
CA TYR A 57 -12.60 24.66 -2.36
C TYR A 57 -13.61 23.56 -2.74
N GLN A 58 -13.44 22.97 -3.92
CA GLN A 58 -14.30 21.89 -4.40
C GLN A 58 -13.96 20.58 -3.68
N THR A 59 -14.91 20.06 -2.91
CA THR A 59 -14.83 18.72 -2.31
C THR A 59 -14.52 17.67 -3.37
N GLY A 60 -13.56 16.79 -3.10
CA GLY A 60 -13.15 15.73 -4.04
C GLY A 60 -12.21 16.17 -5.16
N SER A 61 -11.80 17.43 -5.23
CA SER A 61 -10.83 17.89 -6.24
C SER A 61 -9.49 17.15 -6.17
N CYS A 62 -9.04 16.75 -4.97
CA CYS A 62 -7.86 15.89 -4.82
C CYS A 62 -8.01 14.57 -5.58
N SER A 63 -9.19 13.96 -5.58
CA SER A 63 -9.44 12.66 -6.23
C SER A 63 -9.46 12.74 -7.76
N LYS A 64 -9.48 13.96 -8.34
CA LYS A 64 -9.29 14.15 -9.79
C LYS A 64 -7.87 13.79 -10.22
N CYS A 65 -6.91 13.94 -9.30
CA CYS A 65 -5.50 13.67 -9.54
C CYS A 65 -4.99 12.51 -8.70
N HIS A 66 -5.46 12.31 -7.47
CA HIS A 66 -5.06 11.21 -6.60
C HIS A 66 -6.01 10.02 -6.75
N SER A 67 -5.46 8.83 -7.00
CA SER A 67 -6.27 7.62 -7.12
C SER A 67 -6.96 7.27 -5.81
N ALA A 68 -8.09 6.56 -5.89
CA ALA A 68 -8.75 5.98 -4.71
C ALA A 68 -7.77 5.15 -3.89
N ALA A 69 -6.90 4.36 -4.54
CA ALA A 69 -5.85 3.61 -3.86
C ALA A 69 -4.88 4.50 -3.05
N ALA A 70 -4.60 5.75 -3.48
CA ALA A 70 -3.78 6.69 -2.70
C ALA A 70 -4.53 7.32 -1.52
N VAL A 71 -5.85 7.49 -1.65
CA VAL A 71 -6.74 7.96 -0.57
C VAL A 71 -6.96 6.86 0.47
N ASP A 72 -7.18 5.63 0.01
CA ASP A 72 -7.44 4.44 0.83
C ASP A 72 -6.15 3.88 1.47
N ALA A 73 -4.98 4.33 0.98
CA ALA A 73 -3.69 4.05 1.58
C ALA A 73 -3.40 4.87 2.84
N GLN A 74 -4.31 5.74 3.29
CA GLN A 74 -4.10 6.51 4.52
C GLN A 74 -4.55 5.73 5.76
N ILE A 75 -3.87 5.95 6.89
CA ILE A 75 -4.23 5.40 8.21
C ILE A 75 -5.67 5.78 8.60
N HIS A 76 -6.12 6.94 8.11
CA HIS A 76 -7.48 7.42 8.26
C HIS A 76 -8.18 7.42 6.89
N PRO A 77 -9.32 6.74 6.73
CA PRO A 77 -10.13 6.92 5.55
C PRO A 77 -10.65 8.36 5.54
N VAL A 78 -10.20 9.15 4.57
CA VAL A 78 -10.78 10.47 4.31
C VAL A 78 -12.29 10.26 4.11
N PHE A 79 -13.14 11.15 4.65
CA PHE A 79 -14.60 11.05 4.57
C PHE A 79 -15.32 10.02 5.48
N HIS A 80 -14.63 9.18 6.27
CA HIS A 80 -15.29 8.06 6.99
C HIS A 80 -14.93 7.92 8.48
N ILE A 81 -14.51 9.00 9.15
CA ILE A 81 -14.19 8.97 10.58
C ILE A 81 -15.37 9.49 11.38
N ASP A 82 -15.67 8.83 12.49
CA ASP A 82 -16.54 9.37 13.53
C ASP A 82 -15.68 9.89 14.69
N LEU A 83 -15.44 11.21 14.68
CA LEU A 83 -14.56 11.88 15.64
C LEU A 83 -14.98 11.68 17.10
N LYS A 84 -16.28 11.45 17.35
CA LYS A 84 -16.82 11.33 18.71
C LYS A 84 -16.54 9.97 19.31
N THR A 85 -16.69 8.91 18.53
CA THR A 85 -16.47 7.53 19.01
C THR A 85 -14.99 7.19 19.10
N GLU A 86 -14.14 7.86 18.32
CA GLU A 86 -12.69 7.63 18.32
C GLU A 86 -11.91 8.53 19.30
N GLY A 87 -12.58 9.42 20.04
CA GLY A 87 -11.93 10.32 20.99
C GLY A 87 -10.96 11.31 20.33
N ILE A 88 -11.21 11.67 19.07
CA ILE A 88 -10.34 12.52 18.25
C ILE A 88 -10.84 13.97 18.34
N THR A 89 -9.95 14.90 18.67
CA THR A 89 -10.27 16.33 18.70
C THR A 89 -9.47 17.08 17.65
N ILE A 90 -10.10 17.46 16.54
CA ILE A 90 -9.43 18.26 15.51
C ILE A 90 -9.25 19.70 16.02
N PRO A 91 -8.04 20.30 15.94
CA PRO A 91 -7.81 21.69 16.29
C PRO A 91 -8.73 22.64 15.53
N THR A 92 -9.26 23.66 16.19
CA THR A 92 -10.11 24.68 15.55
C THR A 92 -9.41 25.45 14.41
N ALA A 93 -8.07 25.49 14.43
CA ALA A 93 -7.27 26.08 13.36
C ALA A 93 -7.22 25.21 12.08
N PHE A 94 -7.66 23.95 12.13
CA PHE A 94 -7.63 23.05 10.99
C PHE A 94 -8.90 23.23 10.15
N PRO A 95 -8.78 23.33 8.81
CA PRO A 95 -9.91 23.37 7.90
C PRO A 95 -10.85 22.17 8.08
N GLN A 96 -12.09 22.44 8.45
CA GLN A 96 -13.18 21.47 8.41
C GLN A 96 -14.23 21.99 7.44
N PRO A 97 -14.11 21.64 6.14
CA PRO A 97 -14.97 22.25 5.14
C PRO A 97 -16.44 21.82 5.24
N THR A 98 -16.81 20.78 6.02
CA THR A 98 -18.20 20.44 6.44
C THR A 98 -18.28 19.09 7.19
N GLY A 99 -18.95 19.08 8.36
CA GLY A 99 -19.34 17.86 9.09
C GLY A 99 -18.23 17.17 9.90
N ASP A 100 -18.53 15.99 10.44
CA ASP A 100 -17.66 15.21 11.33
C ASP A 100 -16.56 14.42 10.56
N SER A 101 -16.13 14.86 9.36
CA SER A 101 -15.26 14.07 8.49
C SER A 101 -13.98 14.79 8.07
N LEU A 102 -12.85 14.07 8.09
CA LEU A 102 -11.58 14.58 7.57
C LEU A 102 -11.62 14.77 6.04
N ARG A 103 -10.85 15.76 5.57
CA ARG A 103 -10.56 16.02 4.16
C ARG A 103 -9.05 16.16 3.96
N CYS A 104 -8.60 16.05 2.71
CA CYS A 104 -7.19 16.22 2.37
C CYS A 104 -6.63 17.56 2.87
N VAL A 105 -7.39 18.66 2.70
CA VAL A 105 -7.00 20.02 3.12
C VAL A 105 -7.02 20.23 4.64
N THR A 106 -7.67 19.34 5.39
CA THR A 106 -7.62 19.34 6.86
C THR A 106 -6.18 19.08 7.30
N CYS A 107 -5.54 18.07 6.71
CA CYS A 107 -4.19 17.64 7.07
C CYS A 107 -3.09 18.30 6.24
N HIS A 108 -3.35 18.61 4.96
CA HIS A 108 -2.34 19.13 4.03
C HIS A 108 -2.46 20.63 3.81
N ILE A 109 -1.31 21.32 3.74
CA ILE A 109 -1.23 22.73 3.34
C ILE A 109 -1.14 22.82 1.81
N MET A 110 -1.88 23.78 1.23
CA MET A 110 -1.86 24.09 -0.21
C MET A 110 -1.74 25.60 -0.42
N PRO A 111 -1.13 26.07 -1.54
CA PRO A 111 -0.30 25.30 -2.47
C PRO A 111 1.10 25.12 -1.87
N VAL A 112 1.57 23.88 -1.77
CA VAL A 112 2.97 23.61 -1.41
C VAL A 112 3.60 22.72 -2.47
N LYS A 113 4.88 22.96 -2.74
CA LYS A 113 5.69 22.09 -3.59
C LYS A 113 5.65 20.67 -3.02
N TYR A 114 5.20 19.70 -3.81
CA TYR A 114 5.21 18.30 -3.38
C TYR A 114 6.66 17.86 -3.19
N ASN A 115 7.02 17.60 -1.95
CA ASN A 115 8.25 16.92 -1.58
C ASN A 115 7.92 16.14 -0.31
N ARG A 116 8.08 14.80 -0.32
CA ARG A 116 7.88 13.98 0.88
C ARG A 116 8.82 14.37 2.03
N ALA A 117 9.94 15.03 1.73
CA ALA A 117 10.83 15.63 2.73
C ALA A 117 10.44 17.07 3.14
N ASN A 118 9.35 17.63 2.58
CA ASN A 118 8.82 18.92 3.02
C ASN A 118 8.09 18.73 4.34
N ALA A 119 8.79 19.04 5.43
CA ALA A 119 8.25 18.98 6.78
C ALA A 119 7.00 19.87 6.97
N SER A 120 6.79 20.87 6.11
CA SER A 120 5.61 21.76 6.11
C SER A 120 4.45 21.26 5.24
N PHE A 121 4.53 20.03 4.70
CA PHE A 121 3.42 19.45 3.94
C PHE A 121 2.19 19.19 4.82
N LEU A 122 2.41 18.79 6.07
CA LEU A 122 1.37 18.63 7.09
C LEU A 122 1.09 19.96 7.79
N ARG A 123 -0.19 20.23 8.04
CA ARG A 123 -0.66 21.46 8.68
C ARG A 123 -0.14 21.58 10.11
N GLY A 124 0.35 22.76 10.46
CA GLY A 124 0.99 23.01 11.75
C GLY A 124 2.46 22.57 11.81
N GLY A 125 3.00 22.00 10.73
CA GLY A 125 4.42 21.68 10.62
C GLY A 125 5.32 22.93 10.57
N PRO A 126 6.65 22.75 10.61
CA PRO A 126 7.35 21.48 10.47
C PRO A 126 7.31 20.60 11.72
N PHE A 127 7.06 19.31 11.53
CA PHE A 127 7.14 18.30 12.59
C PHE A 127 8.47 17.55 12.52
N LYS A 128 8.98 17.13 13.69
CA LYS A 128 10.21 16.34 13.78
C LYS A 128 9.94 14.90 13.35
N GLU A 129 8.84 14.33 13.83
CA GLU A 129 8.37 13.00 13.48
C GLU A 129 6.92 13.07 12.98
N GLU A 130 6.53 12.14 12.09
CA GLU A 130 5.14 12.11 11.57
C GLU A 130 4.11 11.94 12.69
N ILE A 131 4.46 11.23 13.76
CA ILE A 131 3.58 11.03 14.92
C ILE A 131 3.29 12.32 15.69
N ASP A 132 4.17 13.34 15.61
CA ASP A 132 3.91 14.64 16.23
C ASP A 132 2.72 15.36 15.58
N PHE A 133 2.46 15.09 14.29
CA PHE A 133 1.25 15.55 13.62
C PHE A 133 0.02 14.80 14.12
N CYS A 134 0.10 13.49 14.35
CA CYS A 134 -1.02 12.71 14.90
C CYS A 134 -1.48 13.28 16.26
N TYR A 135 -0.54 13.74 17.10
CA TYR A 135 -0.85 14.37 18.39
C TYR A 135 -1.52 15.74 18.29
N GLN A 136 -1.68 16.31 17.09
CA GLN A 136 -2.54 17.47 16.91
C GLN A 136 -4.02 17.11 17.12
N CYS A 137 -4.40 15.86 16.84
CA CYS A 137 -5.78 15.39 16.95
C CYS A 137 -5.99 14.30 18.01
N HIS A 138 -4.93 13.58 18.38
CA HIS A 138 -4.98 12.50 19.36
C HIS A 138 -4.25 12.89 20.65
N GLU A 139 -4.78 12.45 21.80
CA GLU A 139 -4.13 12.70 23.09
C GLU A 139 -2.87 11.84 23.26
N ARG A 140 -1.73 12.48 23.57
CA ARG A 140 -0.41 11.84 23.55
C ARG A 140 -0.29 10.63 24.48
N ASP A 141 -0.87 10.73 25.67
CA ASP A 141 -0.75 9.70 26.72
C ASP A 141 -1.66 8.49 26.46
N ASN A 142 -2.72 8.69 25.67
CA ASN A 142 -3.72 7.67 25.36
C ASN A 142 -3.57 7.11 23.94
N TYR A 143 -2.85 7.80 23.05
CA TYR A 143 -2.68 7.38 21.67
C TYR A 143 -1.64 6.28 21.54
N GLN A 144 -2.12 5.11 21.11
CA GLN A 144 -1.27 4.04 20.61
C GLN A 144 -1.47 3.94 19.11
N LYS A 145 -0.37 4.02 18.34
CA LYS A 145 -0.43 3.77 16.90
C LYS A 145 -1.01 2.38 16.68
N MET A 146 -2.05 2.29 15.85
CA MET A 146 -2.66 1.02 15.48
C MET A 146 -1.58 0.07 14.98
N ASN A 147 -1.50 -1.11 15.58
CA ASN A 147 -0.61 -2.18 15.16
C ASN A 147 -1.42 -3.45 14.97
N PRO A 148 -1.91 -3.73 13.75
CA PRO A 148 -2.72 -4.91 13.51
C PRO A 148 -1.95 -6.20 13.84
N HIS A 149 -0.62 -6.21 13.72
CA HIS A 149 0.20 -7.40 14.01
C HIS A 149 0.20 -7.82 15.49
N LEU A 150 -0.12 -6.89 16.41
CA LEU A 150 -0.13 -7.15 17.85
C LEU A 150 -1.53 -7.21 18.45
N SER A 151 -2.52 -6.59 17.78
CA SER A 151 -3.89 -6.44 18.27
C SER A 151 -4.87 -7.44 17.64
N MET A 152 -4.38 -8.53 17.07
CA MET A 152 -5.21 -9.58 16.46
C MET A 152 -5.96 -10.46 17.47
N ILE A 153 -5.51 -10.48 18.74
CA ILE A 153 -6.09 -11.29 19.81
C ILE A 153 -6.52 -10.33 20.93
N ASN A 154 -7.79 -10.39 21.29
CA ASN A 154 -8.38 -9.63 22.38
C ASN A 154 -7.85 -10.09 23.75
N ALA A 155 -8.09 -9.28 24.79
CA ALA A 155 -7.68 -9.60 26.15
C ALA A 155 -8.31 -10.90 26.70
N ASP A 156 -9.43 -11.34 26.12
CA ASP A 156 -10.12 -12.58 26.45
C ASP A 156 -9.60 -13.80 25.67
N GLY A 157 -8.60 -13.61 24.80
CA GLY A 157 -7.98 -14.66 24.00
C GLY A 157 -8.67 -14.96 22.67
N HIS A 158 -9.76 -14.27 22.31
CA HIS A 158 -10.44 -14.46 21.03
C HIS A 158 -9.82 -13.58 19.92
N ILE A 159 -9.93 -14.04 18.67
CA ILE A 159 -9.51 -13.26 17.51
C ILE A 159 -10.46 -12.06 17.33
N ASP A 160 -9.90 -10.86 17.26
CA ASP A 160 -10.67 -9.68 16.86
C ASP A 160 -10.86 -9.70 15.35
N LYS A 161 -12.06 -10.04 14.88
CA LYS A 161 -12.35 -10.12 13.44
C LYS A 161 -12.31 -8.76 12.75
N THR A 162 -12.50 -7.66 13.49
CA THR A 162 -12.50 -6.32 12.92
C THR A 162 -11.10 -5.92 12.47
N ILE A 163 -10.06 -6.38 13.17
CA ILE A 163 -8.67 -6.10 12.79
C ILE A 163 -8.26 -6.79 11.49
N CYS A 164 -8.87 -7.93 11.15
CA CYS A 164 -8.61 -8.64 9.91
C CYS A 164 -9.03 -7.80 8.71
N GLN A 165 -10.10 -7.00 8.86
CA GLN A 165 -10.64 -6.14 7.81
C GLN A 165 -9.77 -4.91 7.52
N VAL A 166 -8.74 -4.66 8.32
CA VAL A 166 -7.70 -3.66 8.01
C VAL A 166 -6.96 -4.04 6.72
N CYS A 167 -6.80 -5.34 6.48
CA CYS A 167 -6.06 -5.89 5.34
C CYS A 167 -6.94 -6.66 4.35
N HIS A 168 -7.97 -7.34 4.86
CA HIS A 168 -8.84 -8.22 4.08
C HIS A 168 -10.20 -7.57 3.80
N LEU A 169 -10.87 -7.97 2.72
CA LEU A 169 -12.26 -7.57 2.47
C LEU A 169 -13.19 -8.17 3.52
N ASP A 170 -13.01 -9.47 3.78
CA ASP A 170 -13.78 -10.22 4.75
C ASP A 170 -12.86 -10.94 5.74
N PRO A 171 -13.26 -11.06 7.02
CA PRO A 171 -12.51 -11.85 7.98
C PRO A 171 -12.47 -13.31 7.52
N PRO A 172 -11.29 -13.95 7.51
CA PRO A 172 -11.15 -15.31 7.03
C PRO A 172 -12.01 -16.27 7.87
N ASN A 173 -12.91 -17.00 7.21
CA ASN A 173 -13.71 -18.06 7.84
C ASN A 173 -12.92 -19.38 7.79
N PRO A 174 -12.71 -20.08 8.91
CA PRO A 174 -11.99 -21.37 8.95
C PRO A 174 -12.58 -22.44 8.02
N GLU A 175 -13.87 -22.36 7.73
CA GLU A 175 -14.59 -23.29 6.85
C GLU A 175 -14.54 -22.88 5.37
N THR A 176 -14.09 -21.65 5.10
CA THR A 176 -14.01 -21.12 3.74
C THR A 176 -12.62 -21.40 3.17
N PRO A 177 -12.52 -21.87 1.92
CA PRO A 177 -11.23 -22.13 1.28
C PRO A 177 -10.32 -20.89 1.39
N ALA A 178 -9.05 -21.13 1.70
CA ALA A 178 -8.04 -20.09 1.90
C ALA A 178 -7.92 -19.07 0.75
N ILE A 179 -8.55 -19.32 -0.40
CA ILE A 179 -8.58 -18.43 -1.56
C ILE A 179 -9.57 -17.25 -1.37
N VAL A 180 -10.73 -17.47 -0.74
CA VAL A 180 -11.73 -16.40 -0.47
C VAL A 180 -11.32 -15.60 0.77
N ALA A 181 -10.78 -16.28 1.78
CA ALA A 181 -10.10 -15.70 2.94
C ALA A 181 -8.86 -14.84 2.59
N ARG A 182 -8.45 -14.81 1.31
CA ARG A 182 -7.30 -14.07 0.79
C ARG A 182 -7.69 -12.80 0.03
N GLU A 183 -8.97 -12.49 -0.13
CA GLU A 183 -9.34 -11.23 -0.79
C GLU A 183 -8.89 -10.04 0.06
N MET A 184 -7.90 -9.33 -0.46
CA MET A 184 -7.34 -8.15 0.17
C MET A 184 -8.19 -6.93 -0.17
N SER A 185 -8.40 -6.02 0.79
CA SER A 185 -9.17 -4.80 0.54
C SER A 185 -8.49 -3.89 -0.48
N LEU A 186 -7.16 -3.97 -0.57
CA LEU A 186 -6.32 -3.30 -1.58
C LEU A 186 -5.20 -4.24 -2.03
N GLY A 187 -4.45 -3.86 -3.08
CA GLY A 187 -3.22 -4.56 -3.44
C GLY A 187 -2.23 -4.62 -2.27
N MET A 188 -1.45 -5.71 -2.18
CA MET A 188 -0.54 -5.98 -1.05
C MET A 188 0.37 -4.79 -0.71
N GLU A 189 0.98 -4.17 -1.73
CA GLU A 189 1.82 -2.98 -1.55
C GLU A 189 1.05 -1.85 -0.86
N THR A 190 -0.11 -1.49 -1.40
CA THR A 190 -0.96 -0.43 -0.86
C THR A 190 -1.38 -0.72 0.57
N THR A 191 -1.72 -1.97 0.88
CA THR A 191 -2.10 -2.41 2.23
C THR A 191 -0.96 -2.22 3.22
N CYS A 192 0.26 -2.64 2.89
CA CYS A 192 1.42 -2.47 3.77
C CYS A 192 1.82 -0.99 3.92
N ASN A 193 1.74 -0.23 2.82
CA ASN A 193 2.13 1.18 2.78
C ASN A 193 1.19 2.09 3.58
N LYS A 194 0.03 1.60 4.04
CA LYS A 194 -0.81 2.32 5.00
C LYS A 194 -0.08 2.64 6.30
N CYS A 195 0.72 1.69 6.77
CA CYS A 195 1.35 1.76 8.08
C CYS A 195 2.88 1.87 8.02
N HIS A 196 3.48 1.34 6.95
CA HIS A 196 4.92 1.25 6.76
C HIS A 196 5.38 2.18 5.64
N ALA A 197 6.40 3.00 5.94
CA ALA A 197 7.12 3.69 4.87
C ALA A 197 7.90 2.66 4.05
N LEU A 198 7.91 2.83 2.72
CA LEU A 198 8.80 2.10 1.82
C LEU A 198 10.25 2.29 2.28
N HIS A 199 10.92 1.20 2.68
CA HIS A 199 12.32 1.25 3.05
C HIS A 199 13.22 0.95 1.84
N ASN A 200 14.50 1.30 1.95
CA ASN A 200 15.41 1.33 0.80
C ASN A 200 15.90 -0.07 0.37
N HIS A 201 15.66 -1.12 1.17
CA HIS A 201 16.07 -2.48 0.79
C HIS A 201 15.03 -3.16 -0.10
N GLU A 202 13.73 -2.82 0.00
CA GLU A 202 12.66 -3.44 -0.78
C GLU A 202 12.55 -2.89 -2.20
N LYS A 203 13.09 -1.69 -2.46
CA LYS A 203 13.07 -1.07 -3.80
C LYS A 203 13.66 -1.98 -4.89
N ASN A 204 14.49 -2.95 -4.53
CA ASN A 204 15.19 -3.78 -5.49
C ASN A 204 14.57 -5.16 -5.72
N HIS A 205 13.66 -5.64 -4.87
CA HIS A 205 13.11 -7.00 -5.03
C HIS A 205 11.59 -7.05 -5.13
N TRP A 206 10.87 -6.08 -4.55
CA TRP A 206 9.42 -6.04 -4.68
C TRP A 206 9.00 -6.01 -6.16
N GLY A 207 7.99 -6.81 -6.52
CA GLY A 207 7.48 -6.89 -7.89
C GLY A 207 8.37 -7.69 -8.86
N ILE A 208 9.55 -8.16 -8.42
CA ILE A 208 10.36 -9.07 -9.24
C ILE A 208 9.65 -10.41 -9.33
N ASP A 209 9.33 -10.82 -10.56
CA ASP A 209 8.95 -12.19 -10.89
C ASP A 209 10.19 -13.10 -10.73
N ILE A 210 10.21 -13.87 -9.65
CA ILE A 210 11.35 -14.73 -9.33
C ILE A 210 11.53 -15.88 -10.33
N SER A 211 10.46 -16.25 -11.06
CA SER A 211 10.53 -17.29 -12.10
C SER A 211 11.28 -16.80 -13.35
N LYS A 212 11.33 -15.49 -13.56
CA LYS A 212 12.07 -14.81 -14.64
C LYS A 212 13.43 -14.27 -14.19
N ALA A 213 13.81 -14.48 -12.93
CA ALA A 213 15.11 -14.08 -12.42
C ALA A 213 16.24 -14.94 -13.03
N LYS A 214 17.50 -14.66 -12.65
CA LYS A 214 18.65 -15.47 -13.09
C LYS A 214 18.43 -16.96 -12.80
N GLU A 215 18.97 -17.79 -13.69
CA GLU A 215 18.93 -19.26 -13.59
C GLU A 215 19.29 -19.73 -12.18
N GLY A 216 18.49 -20.65 -11.64
CA GLY A 216 18.70 -21.24 -10.31
C GLY A 216 18.12 -20.48 -9.12
N ILE A 217 17.75 -19.19 -9.25
CA ILE A 217 17.14 -18.43 -8.14
C ILE A 217 15.81 -19.05 -7.69
N TYR A 218 14.92 -19.37 -8.64
CA TYR A 218 13.63 -19.98 -8.32
C TYR A 218 13.80 -21.38 -7.69
N THR A 219 14.76 -22.16 -8.17
CA THR A 219 15.10 -23.46 -7.57
C THR A 219 15.61 -23.29 -6.14
N GLN A 220 16.49 -22.32 -5.89
CA GLN A 220 17.01 -22.02 -4.55
C GLN A 220 15.89 -21.54 -3.61
N PHE A 221 14.96 -20.72 -4.12
CA PHE A 221 13.77 -20.28 -3.39
C PHE A 221 12.92 -21.47 -2.93
N ARG A 222 12.54 -22.37 -3.86
CA ARG A 222 11.75 -23.56 -3.54
C ARG A 222 12.50 -24.53 -2.61
N LYS A 223 13.82 -24.66 -2.81
CA LYS A 223 14.67 -25.45 -1.91
C LYS A 223 14.64 -24.88 -0.50
N SER A 224 14.72 -23.56 -0.37
CA SER A 224 14.72 -22.87 0.93
C SER A 224 13.39 -23.01 1.66
N GLU A 225 12.25 -22.95 0.97
CA GLU A 225 10.94 -23.28 1.55
C GLU A 225 10.93 -24.70 2.15
N SER A 226 11.42 -25.67 1.36
CA SER A 226 11.46 -27.08 1.79
C SER A 226 12.42 -27.32 2.95
N ASP A 227 13.67 -26.85 2.84
CA ASP A 227 14.72 -27.05 3.83
C ASP A 227 14.35 -26.44 5.19
N ASN A 228 13.72 -25.26 5.17
CA ASN A 228 13.38 -24.52 6.38
C ASN A 228 11.93 -24.76 6.83
N LYS A 229 11.18 -25.64 6.14
CA LYS A 229 9.77 -25.96 6.42
C LYS A 229 8.91 -24.71 6.59
N LEU A 230 9.05 -23.78 5.66
CA LEU A 230 8.33 -22.52 5.67
C LEU A 230 7.66 -22.27 4.33
N SER A 231 6.64 -21.41 4.33
CA SER A 231 5.98 -20.89 3.15
C SER A 231 6.43 -19.45 2.90
N LEU A 232 6.77 -19.14 1.64
CA LEU A 232 7.09 -17.81 1.16
C LEU A 232 6.03 -17.39 0.15
N PRO A 233 4.97 -16.70 0.60
CA PRO A 233 3.93 -16.24 -0.30
C PRO A 233 4.53 -15.39 -1.43
N LEU A 234 4.16 -15.71 -2.66
CA LEU A 234 4.41 -14.86 -3.82
C LEU A 234 3.09 -14.27 -4.29
N GLY A 235 3.18 -13.09 -4.89
CA GLY A 235 2.05 -12.46 -5.57
C GLY A 235 1.69 -13.13 -6.89
N PRO A 236 0.74 -12.53 -7.63
CA PRO A 236 0.52 -12.85 -9.03
C PRO A 236 1.85 -12.87 -9.81
N ASP A 237 1.95 -13.75 -10.81
CA ASP A 237 3.15 -13.90 -11.63
C ASP A 237 4.44 -14.17 -10.83
N HIS A 238 4.35 -14.90 -9.72
CA HIS A 238 5.51 -15.24 -8.87
C HIS A 238 6.27 -14.01 -8.36
N GLN A 239 5.59 -12.88 -8.20
CA GLN A 239 6.22 -11.66 -7.75
C GLN A 239 6.55 -11.69 -6.26
N ILE A 240 7.74 -11.21 -5.91
CA ILE A 240 8.10 -10.98 -4.51
C ILE A 240 7.25 -9.83 -3.94
N GLN A 241 6.68 -10.04 -2.76
CA GLN A 241 5.86 -9.10 -2.01
C GLN A 241 6.44 -8.89 -0.60
N CYS A 242 5.89 -7.92 0.14
CA CYS A 242 6.30 -7.64 1.52
C CYS A 242 6.16 -8.89 2.42
N ASN A 243 5.04 -9.60 2.30
CA ASN A 243 4.75 -10.82 3.08
C ASN A 243 5.52 -12.07 2.60
N THR A 244 6.31 -11.98 1.52
CA THR A 244 7.27 -13.03 1.14
C THR A 244 8.37 -13.12 2.20
N CYS A 245 8.88 -11.98 2.66
CA CYS A 245 9.96 -11.92 3.64
C CYS A 245 9.44 -11.74 5.07
N HIS A 246 8.34 -11.00 5.23
CA HIS A 246 7.71 -10.74 6.51
C HIS A 246 6.52 -11.69 6.76
N TYR A 247 6.29 -12.06 8.01
CA TYR A 247 5.05 -12.68 8.46
C TYR A 247 4.15 -11.58 9.02
N VAL A 248 2.87 -11.58 8.67
CA VAL A 248 1.95 -10.46 8.94
C VAL A 248 0.95 -10.77 10.04
N HIS A 249 0.77 -12.05 10.38
CA HIS A 249 -0.20 -12.50 11.37
C HIS A 249 0.37 -12.62 12.79
N GLY A 250 1.56 -12.07 13.03
CA GLY A 250 2.09 -11.80 14.37
C GLY A 250 1.84 -12.93 15.36
N LYS A 251 1.09 -12.63 16.43
CA LYS A 251 0.75 -13.57 17.52
C LYS A 251 -0.25 -14.67 17.16
N LEU A 252 -0.97 -14.58 16.04
CA LEU A 252 -1.90 -15.63 15.62
C LEU A 252 -1.17 -16.92 15.25
N GLY A 253 0.10 -16.83 14.85
CA GLY A 253 0.91 -17.99 14.49
C GLY A 253 0.41 -18.79 13.32
N ILE A 254 -0.40 -18.18 12.45
CA ILE A 254 -0.94 -18.78 11.23
C ILE A 254 0.09 -18.77 10.11
N ASP A 255 1.08 -17.88 10.17
CA ASP A 255 2.17 -17.82 9.20
C ASP A 255 3.26 -18.85 9.53
N ASP A 256 3.75 -19.57 8.52
CA ASP A 256 4.93 -20.41 8.67
C ASP A 256 6.18 -19.54 8.87
N VAL A 257 6.85 -19.71 10.01
CA VAL A 257 8.00 -18.89 10.44
C VAL A 257 9.13 -19.81 10.93
N ALA A 258 10.34 -19.60 10.43
CA ALA A 258 11.54 -20.35 10.84
C ALA A 258 12.42 -19.58 11.84
N PHE A 259 12.00 -18.38 12.28
CA PHE A 259 12.75 -17.55 13.20
C PHE A 259 11.88 -16.70 14.13
N GLY A 260 12.20 -16.75 15.42
CA GLY A 260 11.68 -15.80 16.41
C GLY A 260 10.18 -15.89 16.65
N GLY A 261 9.56 -17.06 16.39
CA GLY A 261 8.16 -17.36 16.71
C GLY A 261 7.11 -16.36 16.18
N PRO A 262 5.83 -16.69 16.32
CA PRO A 262 4.74 -15.73 16.21
C PRO A 262 4.81 -14.66 17.32
N GLY A 263 5.40 -13.49 17.04
CA GLY A 263 5.41 -12.34 17.96
C GLY A 263 6.71 -12.11 18.76
N ASP A 264 7.76 -12.93 18.62
CA ASP A 264 9.05 -12.72 19.28
C ASP A 264 10.10 -12.00 18.39
N ASN A 265 9.74 -11.67 17.15
CA ASN A 265 10.58 -10.95 16.20
C ASN A 265 10.05 -9.52 15.95
N PRO A 266 10.77 -8.45 16.37
CA PRO A 266 10.30 -7.07 16.23
C PRO A 266 10.17 -6.59 14.78
N HIS A 267 10.78 -7.29 13.83
CA HIS A 267 10.68 -6.99 12.40
C HIS A 267 9.77 -7.96 11.65
N PHE A 268 9.19 -8.93 12.36
CA PHE A 268 8.31 -9.94 11.81
C PHE A 268 8.90 -10.64 10.57
N LEU A 269 10.21 -10.90 10.55
CA LEU A 269 10.86 -11.62 9.46
C LEU A 269 10.63 -13.12 9.61
N ARG A 270 10.34 -13.81 8.50
CA ARG A 270 10.20 -15.28 8.46
C ARG A 270 11.50 -16.01 8.78
N MET A 271 12.62 -15.32 8.62
CA MET A 271 13.99 -15.81 8.80
C MET A 271 14.89 -14.74 9.43
N PRO A 272 16.02 -15.10 10.06
CA PRO A 272 16.98 -14.12 10.54
C PRO A 272 17.50 -13.29 9.35
N PRO A 273 17.75 -11.97 9.51
CA PRO A 273 18.26 -11.12 8.43
C PRO A 273 19.48 -11.69 7.70
N ALA A 274 20.40 -12.30 8.45
CA ALA A 274 21.60 -12.92 7.91
C ALA A 274 21.34 -14.14 6.99
N LYS A 275 20.17 -14.80 7.11
CA LYS A 275 19.79 -15.97 6.30
C LYS A 275 18.77 -15.65 5.22
N LEU A 276 18.01 -14.56 5.37
CA LEU A 276 16.92 -14.18 4.47
C LEU A 276 17.39 -14.04 3.02
N CYS A 277 18.55 -13.44 2.77
CA CYS A 277 19.09 -13.29 1.42
C CYS A 277 19.40 -14.64 0.76
N TYR A 278 19.82 -15.64 1.55
CA TYR A 278 20.21 -16.95 1.06
C TYR A 278 19.03 -17.83 0.64
N MET A 279 17.81 -17.35 0.89
CA MET A 279 16.60 -17.98 0.40
C MET A 279 16.54 -17.96 -1.11
N CYS A 280 17.06 -16.91 -1.73
CA CYS A 280 17.05 -16.71 -3.18
C CYS A 280 18.47 -16.74 -3.77
N HIS A 281 19.47 -16.33 -2.99
CA HIS A 281 20.85 -16.18 -3.46
C HIS A 281 21.75 -17.28 -2.92
N ASN A 282 22.26 -18.13 -3.80
CA ASN A 282 23.40 -18.99 -3.45
C ASN A 282 24.68 -18.15 -3.54
N LYS A 283 25.56 -18.26 -2.55
CA LYS A 283 26.95 -17.82 -2.69
C LYS A 283 27.79 -18.99 -3.18
#